data_AF-A0A800JM29-F1
#
_entry.id   AF-A0A800JM29-F1
#
_cell.length_a   1.000
_cell.length_b   1.000
_cell.length_c   1.000
_cell.angle_alpha   90.00
_cell.angle_beta   90.00
_cell.angle_gamma   90.00
#
_symmetry.space_group_name_H-M   'P 1'
#
loop_
_entity.id
_entity.type
_entity.pdbx_description
1 polymer ?
#
loop_
_entity_poly.entity_id
_entity_poly.type
_entity_poly.pdbx_seq_one_letter_code
_entity_poly.pdbx_strand_id
1 'polypeptide(L)'
;MHTVLILMALILAGADTPDEALAKAQGKARKLQFKAAQVAYSRLARAHPDTAAGRIAARRSQPSAFLGWDWVLHNGDPANRIDVVLMGEGYQVDEMKGFVKLAEDVPGFFARNRLLGAYSTYFNFLRTDLVSADNGVDGFGRDYDTALNGRTLSTNAGHVGIDTKAAWDVLRELPEHDGQAIVFVRNGVLGTGGGGIATIGGKSIKTAVHEFGHSFGGLGDEYATETHKRGAPRRGKNVTNEGDPKKAPWAHFIEAKVRGVGMYEGASGQVRGAWKPTSGGCVMESGEFFCPVCTEALILRMYSVLDPIDASSPPAQSRQSSEELLLTKDGLEFMVQPLRPTTHRLDVNWYVLPEHNTPLGVPNPDRASARRYNRKHAGRTRKPGRLPLMKTKPWIAHRSARTGSSTLKLKPSKLDPGRYRVICRVRDSTQPRGERKPMVIKDLDGLLESERAWWVRVPEK
;
A
#
# COMPACT_ATOMS: atom_id res chain seq x y z
N MET A 1 51.43 22.71 -44.00
CA MET A 1 49.94 22.63 -43.93
C MET A 1 49.56 21.55 -42.93
N HIS A 2 49.50 21.91 -41.65
CA HIS A 2 49.13 21.06 -40.52
C HIS A 2 47.75 21.49 -40.02
N THR A 3 46.74 21.47 -40.90
CA THR A 3 45.44 22.06 -40.57
C THR A 3 44.26 21.34 -41.25
N VAL A 4 44.35 20.02 -41.42
CA VAL A 4 43.21 19.21 -41.93
C VAL A 4 42.93 17.96 -41.09
N LEU A 5 43.72 17.69 -40.03
CA LEU A 5 43.54 16.50 -39.17
C LEU A 5 42.94 16.76 -37.78
N ILE A 6 42.50 17.99 -37.49
CA ILE A 6 41.89 18.35 -36.18
C ILE A 6 40.38 18.65 -36.28
N LEU A 7 39.78 18.65 -37.48
CA LEU A 7 38.35 18.92 -37.64
C LEU A 7 37.46 17.67 -37.83
N MET A 8 38.04 16.47 -37.71
CA MET A 8 37.30 15.20 -37.82
C MET A 8 37.43 14.30 -36.57
N ALA A 9 37.95 14.85 -35.46
CA ALA A 9 38.09 14.17 -34.17
C ALA A 9 37.31 14.87 -33.02
N LEU A 10 36.44 15.84 -33.34
CA LEU A 10 35.58 16.53 -32.36
C LEU A 10 34.06 16.34 -32.59
N ILE A 11 33.65 15.41 -33.45
CA ILE A 11 32.24 15.00 -33.65
C ILE A 11 32.05 13.52 -33.24
N LEU A 12 32.72 13.11 -32.16
CA LEU A 12 32.49 11.84 -31.47
C LEU A 12 32.27 12.07 -29.97
N ALA A 13 31.60 13.18 -29.62
CA ALA A 13 30.74 13.13 -28.44
C ALA A 13 29.57 12.21 -28.83
N GLY A 14 29.71 10.92 -28.50
CA GLY A 14 28.83 9.85 -28.97
C GLY A 14 27.36 10.24 -28.85
N ALA A 15 26.63 10.14 -29.96
CA ALA A 15 25.18 10.30 -29.92
C ALA A 15 24.62 9.27 -28.91
N ASP A 16 23.74 9.73 -28.03
CA ASP A 16 23.09 8.86 -27.04
C ASP A 16 22.47 7.64 -27.75
N THR A 17 22.64 6.46 -27.16
CA THR A 17 21.84 5.30 -27.56
C THR A 17 20.35 5.59 -27.35
N PRO A 18 19.44 4.91 -28.05
CA PRO A 18 17.99 5.11 -27.86
C PRO A 18 17.54 4.97 -26.40
N ASP A 19 18.14 4.05 -25.64
CA ASP A 19 17.84 3.82 -24.23
C ASP A 19 18.38 4.95 -23.32
N GLU A 20 19.58 5.47 -23.60
CA GLU A 20 20.12 6.65 -22.91
C GLU A 20 19.28 7.89 -23.18
N ALA A 21 18.86 8.09 -24.44
CA ALA A 21 17.96 9.17 -24.82
C ALA A 21 16.60 9.06 -24.11
N LEU A 22 16.06 7.84 -23.97
CA LEU A 22 14.83 7.58 -23.23
C LEU A 22 14.99 7.91 -21.75
N ALA A 23 16.09 7.46 -21.14
CA ALA A 23 16.41 7.74 -19.75
C ALA A 23 16.58 9.24 -19.49
N LYS A 24 17.19 9.99 -20.42
CA LYS A 24 17.29 11.45 -20.35
C LYS A 24 15.93 12.14 -20.43
N ALA A 25 15.03 11.67 -21.31
CA ALA A 25 13.67 12.20 -21.40
C ALA A 25 12.86 11.94 -20.11
N GLN A 26 12.94 10.72 -19.57
CA GLN A 26 12.35 10.38 -18.26
C GLN A 26 12.93 11.23 -17.12
N GLY A 27 14.24 11.47 -17.14
CA GLY A 27 14.91 12.34 -16.17
C GLY A 27 14.43 13.79 -16.20
N LYS A 28 14.00 14.29 -17.37
CA LYS A 28 13.36 15.62 -17.47
C LYS A 28 11.99 15.65 -16.80
N ALA A 29 11.17 14.62 -16.99
CA ALA A 29 9.87 14.51 -16.33
C ALA A 29 10.03 14.50 -14.79
N ARG A 30 10.95 13.69 -14.26
CA ARG A 30 11.30 13.65 -12.82
C ARG A 30 11.72 15.02 -12.28
N LYS A 31 12.50 15.79 -13.06
CA LYS A 31 12.91 17.16 -12.73
C LYS A 31 11.79 18.21 -12.95
N LEU A 32 10.56 17.78 -13.16
CA LEU A 32 9.38 18.63 -13.41
C LEU A 32 9.50 19.49 -14.67
N GLN A 33 10.36 19.09 -15.62
CA GLN A 33 10.58 19.77 -16.90
C GLN A 33 9.68 19.17 -18.00
N PHE A 34 8.36 19.13 -17.76
CA PHE A 34 7.41 18.36 -18.58
C PHE A 34 7.41 18.72 -20.07
N LYS A 35 7.42 20.01 -20.41
CA LYS A 35 7.55 20.47 -21.81
C LYS A 35 8.83 19.96 -22.47
N ALA A 36 9.95 20.01 -21.74
CA ALA A 36 11.23 19.54 -22.25
C ALA A 36 11.28 18.01 -22.37
N ALA A 37 10.56 17.29 -21.49
CA ALA A 37 10.40 15.84 -21.58
C ALA A 37 9.61 15.45 -22.84
N GLN A 38 8.47 16.10 -23.10
CA GLN A 38 7.68 15.87 -24.33
C GLN A 38 8.52 16.12 -25.59
N VAL A 39 9.26 17.24 -25.64
CA VAL A 39 10.16 17.54 -26.77
C VAL A 39 11.24 16.45 -26.94
N ALA A 40 11.82 15.97 -25.83
CA ALA A 40 12.82 14.90 -25.88
C ALA A 40 12.20 13.58 -26.39
N TYR A 41 11.00 13.22 -25.93
CA TYR A 41 10.26 12.06 -26.43
C TYR A 41 9.93 12.19 -27.92
N SER A 42 9.43 13.33 -28.38
CA SER A 42 9.15 13.55 -29.81
C SER A 42 10.41 13.39 -30.68
N ARG A 43 11.55 13.89 -30.22
CA ARG A 43 12.83 13.74 -30.94
C ARG A 43 13.26 12.28 -31.01
N LEU A 44 13.23 11.56 -29.88
CA LEU A 44 13.56 10.15 -29.81
C LEU A 44 12.65 9.29 -30.68
N ALA A 45 11.34 9.53 -30.64
CA ALA A 45 10.36 8.81 -31.46
C ALA A 45 10.63 8.95 -32.97
N ARG A 46 11.02 10.15 -33.43
CA ARG A 46 11.35 10.40 -34.84
C ARG A 46 12.70 9.82 -35.24
N ALA A 47 13.70 9.89 -34.36
CA ALA A 47 15.04 9.42 -34.66
C ALA A 47 15.16 7.89 -34.65
N HIS A 48 14.36 7.21 -33.82
CA HIS A 48 14.49 5.77 -33.59
C HIS A 48 13.14 5.01 -33.55
N PRO A 49 12.23 5.20 -34.53
CA PRO A 49 10.84 4.71 -34.48
C PRO A 49 10.71 3.19 -34.29
N ASP A 50 11.66 2.43 -34.83
CA ASP A 50 11.62 0.95 -34.81
C ASP A 50 12.21 0.34 -33.53
N THR A 51 12.77 1.15 -32.64
CA THR A 51 13.34 0.69 -31.37
C THR A 51 12.26 0.60 -30.28
N ALA A 52 12.51 -0.21 -29.23
CA ALA A 52 11.62 -0.25 -28.07
C ALA A 52 11.52 1.14 -27.40
N ALA A 53 12.66 1.84 -27.26
CA ALA A 53 12.73 3.19 -26.74
C ALA A 53 11.94 4.19 -27.58
N GLY A 54 12.06 4.16 -28.91
CA GLY A 54 11.30 5.03 -29.81
C GLY A 54 9.80 4.78 -29.77
N ARG A 55 9.36 3.52 -29.67
CA ARG A 55 7.94 3.18 -29.47
C ARG A 55 7.38 3.69 -28.14
N ILE A 56 8.16 3.60 -27.05
CA ILE A 56 7.78 4.22 -25.77
C ILE A 56 7.69 5.73 -25.94
N ALA A 57 8.71 6.35 -26.54
CA ALA A 57 8.77 7.78 -26.76
C ALA A 57 7.59 8.29 -27.60
N ALA A 58 7.18 7.55 -28.63
CA ALA A 58 6.03 7.90 -29.47
C ALA A 58 4.72 7.96 -28.67
N ARG A 59 4.50 7.03 -27.73
CA ARG A 59 3.35 7.08 -26.81
C ARG A 59 3.47 8.25 -25.83
N ARG A 60 4.67 8.49 -25.31
CA ARG A 60 4.93 9.56 -24.32
C ARG A 60 5.02 10.96 -24.91
N SER A 61 5.05 11.09 -26.24
CA SER A 61 5.03 12.36 -26.95
C SER A 61 3.64 12.81 -27.39
N GLN A 62 2.59 12.02 -27.12
CA GLN A 62 1.22 12.41 -27.44
C GLN A 62 0.77 13.62 -26.61
N PRO A 63 -0.22 14.40 -27.09
CA PRO A 63 -0.79 15.53 -26.34
C PRO A 63 -1.25 15.13 -24.93
N SER A 64 -2.05 14.06 -24.84
CA SER A 64 -2.34 13.35 -23.60
C SER A 64 -1.41 12.15 -23.44
N ALA A 65 -0.59 12.15 -22.40
CA ALA A 65 0.45 11.13 -22.24
C ALA A 65 0.96 10.98 -20.80
N PHE A 66 1.43 9.77 -20.49
CA PHE A 66 2.26 9.48 -19.33
C PHE A 66 3.73 9.84 -19.61
N LEU A 67 4.24 10.87 -18.94
CA LEU A 67 5.61 11.34 -19.15
C LEU A 67 6.62 10.63 -18.25
N GLY A 68 6.21 10.17 -17.08
CA GLY A 68 7.10 9.57 -16.10
C GLY A 68 6.48 9.54 -14.71
N TRP A 69 7.30 9.17 -13.73
CA TRP A 69 6.88 9.06 -12.34
C TRP A 69 8.05 9.43 -11.44
N ASP A 70 7.74 9.79 -10.20
CA ASP A 70 8.73 9.99 -9.15
C ASP A 70 8.16 9.68 -7.76
N TRP A 71 9.05 9.46 -6.80
CA TRP A 71 8.64 9.33 -5.39
C TRP A 71 8.15 10.66 -4.85
N VAL A 72 7.06 10.60 -4.11
CA VAL A 72 6.59 11.70 -3.24
C VAL A 72 7.06 11.46 -1.81
N LEU A 73 6.93 10.21 -1.35
CA LEU A 73 7.40 9.77 -0.03
C LEU A 73 7.81 8.30 -0.10
N HIS A 74 9.01 7.99 0.36
CA HIS A 74 9.56 6.63 0.39
C HIS A 74 9.96 6.27 1.82
N ASN A 75 9.06 5.59 2.54
CA ASN A 75 9.23 5.19 3.94
C ASN A 75 9.91 3.82 4.12
N GLY A 76 10.09 3.06 3.05
CA GLY A 76 10.77 1.77 3.07
C GLY A 76 10.55 0.95 1.81
N ASP A 77 11.13 -0.24 1.80
CA ASP A 77 11.08 -1.16 0.66
C ASP A 77 9.63 -1.41 0.19
N PRO A 78 9.30 -1.17 -1.10
CA PRO A 78 8.04 -1.56 -1.74
C PRO A 78 7.62 -3.02 -1.52
N ALA A 79 8.56 -3.91 -1.20
CA ALA A 79 8.26 -5.29 -0.79
C ALA A 79 7.42 -5.38 0.49
N ASN A 80 7.55 -4.38 1.38
CA ASN A 80 6.90 -4.35 2.69
C ASN A 80 6.32 -2.96 3.04
N ARG A 81 5.81 -2.25 2.04
CA ARG A 81 5.02 -1.02 2.19
C ARG A 81 3.77 -1.11 1.32
N ILE A 82 2.83 -0.20 1.53
CA ILE A 82 1.68 0.00 0.66
C ILE A 82 2.03 1.14 -0.28
N ASP A 83 2.27 0.83 -1.55
CA ASP A 83 2.59 1.83 -2.57
C ASP A 83 1.29 2.46 -3.11
N VAL A 84 1.05 3.72 -2.75
CA VAL A 84 -0.11 4.49 -3.22
C VAL A 84 0.33 5.39 -4.38
N VAL A 85 -0.24 5.13 -5.57
CA VAL A 85 0.07 5.88 -6.78
C VAL A 85 -0.89 7.05 -6.93
N LEU A 86 -0.36 8.27 -7.03
CA LEU A 86 -1.12 9.51 -7.18
C LEU A 86 -1.11 9.90 -8.66
N MET A 87 -2.30 10.08 -9.23
CA MET A 87 -2.48 10.41 -10.64
C MET A 87 -3.29 11.70 -10.78
N GLY A 88 -2.90 12.56 -11.72
CA GLY A 88 -3.65 13.75 -12.09
C GLY A 88 -4.41 13.50 -13.38
N GLU A 89 -5.67 13.89 -13.43
CA GLU A 89 -6.50 13.82 -14.62
C GLU A 89 -7.04 15.20 -15.00
N GLY A 90 -6.91 15.57 -16.28
CA GLY A 90 -7.30 16.88 -16.81
C GLY A 90 -6.33 18.01 -16.44
N TYR A 91 -5.04 17.71 -16.26
CA TYR A 91 -3.99 18.71 -16.05
C TYR A 91 -3.17 18.89 -17.33
N GLN A 92 -3.21 20.10 -17.89
CA GLN A 92 -2.36 20.45 -19.01
C GLN A 92 -0.90 20.64 -18.55
N VAL A 93 0.04 20.64 -19.50
CA VAL A 93 1.48 20.62 -19.22
C VAL A 93 1.97 21.78 -18.34
N ASP A 94 1.36 22.96 -18.49
CA ASP A 94 1.62 24.17 -17.72
C ASP A 94 0.94 24.18 -16.35
N GLU A 95 -0.03 23.30 -16.15
CA GLU A 95 -0.81 23.16 -14.93
C GLU A 95 -0.31 22.01 -14.03
N MET A 96 0.60 21.18 -14.54
CA MET A 96 1.18 20.04 -13.82
C MET A 96 1.82 20.43 -12.48
N LYS A 97 2.32 21.66 -12.32
CA LYS A 97 2.82 22.15 -11.02
C LYS A 97 1.74 22.11 -9.93
N GLY A 98 0.49 22.39 -10.30
CA GLY A 98 -0.66 22.31 -9.38
C GLY A 98 -0.92 20.86 -8.94
N PHE A 99 -0.86 19.91 -9.87
CA PHE A 99 -0.97 18.49 -9.55
C PHE A 99 0.19 17.99 -8.68
N VAL A 100 1.43 18.34 -9.01
CA VAL A 100 2.62 17.94 -8.23
C VAL A 100 2.48 18.40 -6.78
N LYS A 101 2.08 19.65 -6.56
CA LYS A 101 1.82 20.16 -5.21
C LYS A 101 0.71 19.39 -4.49
N LEU A 102 -0.41 19.12 -5.18
CA LEU A 102 -1.48 18.31 -4.62
C LEU A 102 -0.98 16.93 -4.19
N ALA A 103 -0.18 16.28 -5.03
CA ALA A 103 0.40 14.98 -4.74
C ALA A 103 1.33 15.02 -3.51
N GLU A 104 2.16 16.06 -3.40
CA GLU A 104 3.06 16.28 -2.25
C GLU A 104 2.32 16.53 -0.93
N ASP A 105 1.09 17.07 -0.98
CA ASP A 105 0.28 17.29 0.20
C ASP A 105 -0.41 16.00 0.72
N VAL A 106 -0.65 14.99 -0.13
CA VAL A 106 -1.40 13.77 0.21
C VAL A 106 -0.83 13.00 1.41
N PRO A 107 0.50 12.73 1.52
CA PRO A 107 1.03 12.05 2.69
C PRO A 107 0.73 12.80 4.00
N GLY A 108 0.82 14.13 3.98
CA GLY A 108 0.47 14.98 5.13
C GLY A 108 -1.02 14.92 5.48
N PHE A 109 -1.88 14.75 4.48
CA PHE A 109 -3.31 14.56 4.68
C PHE A 109 -3.65 13.21 5.31
N PHE A 110 -3.02 12.14 4.82
CA PHE A 110 -3.13 10.80 5.41
C PHE A 110 -2.62 10.81 6.85
N ALA A 111 -1.50 11.50 7.12
CA ALA A 111 -0.93 11.60 8.45
C ALA A 111 -1.85 12.30 9.48
N ARG A 112 -2.77 13.17 9.04
CA ARG A 112 -3.74 13.83 9.92
C ARG A 112 -4.98 12.98 10.20
N ASN A 113 -5.30 11.99 9.37
CA ASN A 113 -6.35 11.04 9.69
C ASN A 113 -5.89 10.14 10.86
N ARG A 114 -6.75 9.92 11.85
CA ARG A 114 -6.40 9.15 13.07
C ARG A 114 -5.82 7.76 12.77
N LEU A 115 -6.42 7.02 11.84
CA LEU A 115 -5.98 5.66 11.52
C LEU A 115 -4.77 5.67 10.57
N LEU A 116 -4.88 6.39 9.46
CA LEU A 116 -3.83 6.41 8.44
C LEU A 116 -2.55 7.06 8.98
N GLY A 117 -2.68 8.04 9.88
CA GLY A 117 -1.57 8.64 10.61
C GLY A 117 -0.91 7.72 11.64
N ALA A 118 -1.69 6.84 12.29
CA ALA A 118 -1.14 5.82 13.20
C ALA A 118 -0.22 4.84 12.46
N TYR A 119 -0.50 4.59 11.17
CA TYR A 119 0.24 3.67 10.31
C TYR A 119 0.94 4.37 9.14
N SER A 120 1.22 5.68 9.25
CA SER A 120 1.71 6.49 8.11
C SER A 120 3.04 5.99 7.52
N THR A 121 3.89 5.41 8.36
CA THR A 121 5.17 4.81 7.99
C THR A 121 5.02 3.55 7.12
N TYR A 122 3.81 3.01 6.98
CA TYR A 122 3.54 1.80 6.20
C TYR A 122 3.27 2.10 4.73
N PHE A 123 3.09 3.38 4.39
CA PHE A 123 2.80 3.81 3.03
C PHE A 123 4.04 4.37 2.36
N ASN A 124 4.22 4.05 1.09
CA ASN A 124 4.95 4.91 0.18
C ASN A 124 3.95 5.64 -0.72
N PHE A 125 4.38 6.78 -1.26
CA PHE A 125 3.60 7.55 -2.23
C PHE A 125 4.46 7.85 -3.45
N LEU A 126 3.89 7.63 -4.63
CA LEU A 126 4.50 7.94 -5.92
C LEU A 126 3.54 8.83 -6.70
N ARG A 127 4.03 9.76 -7.49
CA ARG A 127 3.22 10.49 -8.47
C ARG A 127 3.47 9.98 -9.88
N THR A 128 2.45 10.01 -10.72
CA THR A 128 2.57 9.84 -12.16
C THR A 128 2.38 11.18 -12.86
N ASP A 129 3.27 11.51 -13.77
CA ASP A 129 3.24 12.75 -14.53
C ASP A 129 2.39 12.54 -15.79
N LEU A 130 1.06 12.53 -15.61
CA LEU A 130 0.08 12.45 -16.68
C LEU A 130 -0.27 13.86 -17.17
N VAL A 131 0.08 14.16 -18.41
CA VAL A 131 -0.35 15.39 -19.08
C VAL A 131 -1.61 15.09 -19.89
N SER A 132 -2.57 15.99 -19.85
CA SER A 132 -3.77 16.00 -20.72
C SER A 132 -3.65 17.09 -21.77
N ALA A 133 -4.18 16.84 -22.97
CA ALA A 133 -4.27 17.85 -24.01
C ALA A 133 -5.27 18.96 -23.60
N ASP A 134 -6.40 18.53 -23.05
CA ASP A 134 -7.47 19.40 -22.59
C ASP A 134 -7.57 19.45 -21.06
N ASN A 135 -8.10 20.56 -20.56
CA ASN A 135 -8.54 20.72 -19.18
C ASN A 135 -10.07 20.64 -19.15
N GLY A 136 -10.61 19.44 -18.98
CA GLY A 136 -12.04 19.16 -19.06
C GLY A 136 -12.42 17.80 -18.49
N VAL A 137 -13.71 17.52 -18.52
CA VAL A 137 -14.32 16.23 -18.14
C VAL A 137 -15.49 16.03 -19.10
N ASP A 138 -15.54 14.87 -19.76
CA ASP A 138 -16.60 14.57 -20.73
C ASP A 138 -17.98 14.64 -20.09
N GLY A 139 -18.96 15.11 -20.87
CA GLY A 139 -20.35 15.20 -20.44
C GLY A 139 -21.07 16.41 -21.02
N PHE A 140 -22.40 16.37 -20.97
CA PHE A 140 -23.26 17.48 -21.44
C PHE A 140 -22.97 17.90 -22.89
N GLY A 141 -22.63 16.94 -23.77
CA GLY A 141 -22.35 17.17 -25.19
C GLY A 141 -20.95 17.74 -25.48
N ARG A 142 -20.00 17.61 -24.54
CA ARG A 142 -18.60 18.01 -24.72
C ARG A 142 -17.69 16.81 -24.46
N ASP A 143 -16.69 16.67 -25.32
CA ASP A 143 -15.66 15.65 -25.24
C ASP A 143 -14.29 16.34 -25.14
N TYR A 144 -13.39 15.78 -24.34
CA TYR A 144 -12.07 16.33 -24.04
C TYR A 144 -10.99 15.25 -24.16
N ASP A 145 -9.88 15.57 -24.81
CA ASP A 145 -8.71 14.70 -24.84
C ASP A 145 -7.95 14.81 -23.51
N THR A 146 -8.22 13.86 -22.62
CA THR A 146 -7.64 13.80 -21.28
C THR A 146 -6.94 12.45 -21.04
N ALA A 147 -5.91 12.45 -20.19
CA ALA A 147 -4.98 11.33 -20.06
C ALA A 147 -5.64 9.99 -19.68
N LEU A 148 -6.74 10.05 -18.92
CA LEU A 148 -7.48 8.89 -18.44
C LEU A 148 -8.96 8.90 -18.86
N ASN A 149 -9.34 9.71 -19.85
CA ASN A 149 -10.72 9.85 -20.34
C ASN A 149 -11.73 10.15 -19.20
N GLY A 150 -11.45 11.21 -18.44
CA GLY A 150 -12.29 11.69 -17.36
C GLY A 150 -13.68 12.06 -17.84
N ARG A 151 -14.73 11.53 -17.19
CA ARG A 151 -16.13 11.73 -17.58
C ARG A 151 -17.08 11.91 -16.41
N THR A 152 -18.15 12.66 -16.63
CA THR A 152 -19.28 12.73 -15.71
C THR A 152 -20.13 11.47 -15.86
N LEU A 153 -20.34 10.76 -14.75
CA LEU A 153 -21.16 9.55 -14.72
C LEU A 153 -22.64 9.90 -14.65
N SER A 154 -23.48 9.09 -15.27
CA SER A 154 -24.96 9.17 -15.21
C SER A 154 -25.48 8.77 -13.82
N THR A 155 -25.14 9.56 -12.81
CA THR A 155 -25.56 9.39 -11.41
C THR A 155 -26.35 10.61 -10.98
N ASN A 156 -27.21 10.46 -9.96
CA ASN A 156 -28.04 11.56 -9.47
C ASN A 156 -27.20 12.70 -8.86
N ALA A 157 -25.96 12.41 -8.47
CA ALA A 157 -25.08 13.34 -7.78
C ALA A 157 -23.88 13.84 -8.62
N GLY A 158 -23.78 13.44 -9.90
CA GLY A 158 -22.73 13.94 -10.81
C GLY A 158 -21.31 13.43 -10.49
N HIS A 159 -21.17 12.17 -10.08
CA HIS A 159 -19.87 11.55 -9.83
C HIS A 159 -18.97 11.59 -11.06
N VAL A 160 -17.67 11.75 -10.82
CA VAL A 160 -16.67 11.64 -11.88
C VAL A 160 -16.13 10.21 -11.95
N GLY A 161 -15.84 9.77 -13.17
CA GLY A 161 -15.18 8.51 -13.45
C GLY A 161 -14.07 8.70 -14.47
N ILE A 162 -13.26 7.67 -14.64
CA ILE A 162 -12.19 7.59 -15.62
C ILE A 162 -12.29 6.29 -16.41
N ASP A 163 -11.50 6.14 -17.47
CA ASP A 163 -11.13 4.84 -17.99
C ASP A 163 -10.17 4.12 -17.01
N THR A 164 -10.74 3.23 -16.20
CA THR A 164 -9.97 2.40 -15.27
C THR A 164 -8.91 1.54 -15.98
N LYS A 165 -9.12 1.14 -17.24
CA LYS A 165 -8.14 0.37 -17.99
C LYS A 165 -6.89 1.21 -18.24
N ALA A 166 -7.06 2.47 -18.66
CA ALA A 166 -5.97 3.41 -18.89
C ALA A 166 -5.15 3.65 -17.61
N ALA A 167 -5.80 3.86 -16.46
CA ALA A 167 -5.09 3.98 -15.19
C ALA A 167 -4.30 2.71 -14.83
N TRP A 168 -4.86 1.53 -15.08
CA TRP A 168 -4.15 0.27 -14.92
C TRP A 168 -3.00 0.07 -15.93
N ASP A 169 -3.12 0.59 -17.15
CA ASP A 169 -2.02 0.61 -18.13
C ASP A 169 -0.85 1.47 -17.60
N VAL A 170 -1.14 2.65 -17.02
CA VAL A 170 -0.12 3.49 -16.38
C VAL A 170 0.54 2.77 -15.19
N LEU A 171 -0.25 2.15 -14.31
CA LEU A 171 0.29 1.38 -13.17
C LEU A 171 1.28 0.31 -13.63
N ARG A 172 0.98 -0.41 -14.72
CA ARG A 172 1.87 -1.44 -15.29
C ARG A 172 3.20 -0.91 -15.81
N GLU A 173 3.33 0.40 -16.07
CA GLU A 173 4.59 1.02 -16.46
C GLU A 173 5.47 1.44 -15.27
N LEU A 174 4.97 1.32 -14.03
CA LEU A 174 5.73 1.64 -12.81
C LEU A 174 6.59 0.45 -12.37
N PRO A 175 7.79 0.70 -11.79
CA PRO A 175 8.67 -0.40 -11.35
C PRO A 175 8.03 -1.21 -10.22
N GLU A 176 7.36 -0.53 -9.30
CA GLU A 176 6.69 -1.13 -8.16
C GLU A 176 5.35 -0.42 -7.94
N HIS A 177 4.32 -1.22 -7.64
CA HIS A 177 3.01 -0.74 -7.21
C HIS A 177 2.23 -1.89 -6.57
N ASP A 178 1.34 -1.57 -5.64
CA ASP A 178 0.36 -2.52 -5.09
C ASP A 178 -0.97 -2.50 -5.85
N GLY A 179 -1.06 -1.75 -6.94
CA GLY A 179 -2.32 -1.61 -7.67
C GLY A 179 -3.35 -0.78 -6.90
N GLN A 180 -2.84 0.11 -6.04
CA GLN A 180 -3.60 1.11 -5.31
C GLN A 180 -3.28 2.49 -5.90
N ALA A 181 -4.28 3.18 -6.43
CA ALA A 181 -4.15 4.51 -7.00
C ALA A 181 -5.20 5.48 -6.46
N ILE A 182 -4.83 6.76 -6.37
CA ILE A 182 -5.74 7.88 -6.14
C ILE A 182 -5.61 8.81 -7.34
N VAL A 183 -6.70 9.01 -8.07
CA VAL A 183 -6.79 9.82 -9.28
C VAL A 183 -7.55 11.09 -8.95
N PHE A 184 -6.91 12.25 -9.06
CA PHE A 184 -7.55 13.55 -8.87
C PHE A 184 -8.00 14.09 -10.22
N VAL A 185 -9.31 14.09 -10.46
CA VAL A 185 -9.92 14.65 -11.67
C VAL A 185 -10.23 16.11 -11.43
N ARG A 186 -9.48 17.00 -12.08
CA ARG A 186 -9.44 18.42 -11.74
C ARG A 186 -10.80 19.11 -11.69
N ASN A 187 -11.61 18.93 -12.73
CA ASN A 187 -12.93 19.56 -12.86
C ASN A 187 -14.09 18.62 -12.46
N GLY A 188 -13.78 17.51 -11.76
CA GLY A 188 -14.80 16.62 -11.21
C GLY A 188 -15.42 17.16 -9.91
N VAL A 189 -16.62 16.67 -9.56
CA VAL A 189 -17.35 17.14 -8.37
C VAL A 189 -17.32 16.11 -7.23
N LEU A 190 -17.69 14.87 -7.50
CA LEU A 190 -17.67 13.77 -6.51
C LEU A 190 -16.72 12.65 -6.95
N GLY A 191 -16.50 11.68 -6.07
CA GLY A 191 -15.56 10.58 -6.30
C GLY A 191 -16.21 9.23 -6.57
N THR A 192 -15.40 8.27 -7.01
CA THR A 192 -15.79 6.85 -7.07
C THR A 192 -14.62 6.00 -6.61
N GLY A 193 -14.90 4.88 -5.97
CA GLY A 193 -13.87 4.06 -5.34
C GLY A 193 -14.14 2.59 -5.49
N GLY A 194 -13.10 1.80 -5.78
CA GLY A 194 -13.20 0.36 -5.85
C GLY A 194 -12.07 -0.28 -6.65
N GLY A 195 -11.84 -1.58 -6.44
CA GLY A 195 -10.88 -2.35 -7.25
C GLY A 195 -9.46 -1.78 -7.25
N GLY A 196 -9.04 -1.10 -6.18
CA GLY A 196 -7.73 -0.47 -6.07
C GLY A 196 -7.63 0.97 -6.60
N ILE A 197 -8.65 1.52 -7.25
CA ILE A 197 -8.62 2.90 -7.75
C ILE A 197 -9.66 3.75 -7.00
N ALA A 198 -9.20 4.87 -6.44
CA ALA A 198 -10.02 5.93 -5.88
C ALA A 198 -9.97 7.15 -6.81
N THR A 199 -11.07 7.48 -7.46
CA THR A 199 -11.22 8.65 -8.33
C THR A 199 -11.84 9.78 -7.53
N ILE A 200 -11.23 10.95 -7.50
CA ILE A 200 -11.63 12.10 -6.68
C ILE A 200 -11.95 13.27 -7.58
N GLY A 201 -13.16 13.82 -7.48
CA GLY A 201 -13.49 15.12 -8.06
C GLY A 201 -12.78 16.25 -7.31
N GLY A 202 -11.99 17.04 -8.02
CA GLY A 202 -11.23 18.15 -7.46
C GLY A 202 -10.15 17.70 -6.49
N LYS A 203 -10.15 18.25 -5.26
CA LYS A 203 -9.08 18.07 -4.25
C LYS A 203 -9.61 17.79 -2.84
N SER A 204 -10.83 17.25 -2.74
CA SER A 204 -11.46 16.98 -1.44
C SER A 204 -10.74 15.85 -0.69
N ILE A 205 -10.14 16.18 0.46
CA ILE A 205 -9.39 15.21 1.27
C ILE A 205 -10.30 14.24 1.99
N LYS A 206 -11.45 14.71 2.46
CA LYS A 206 -12.48 13.84 3.04
C LYS A 206 -12.94 12.80 2.02
N THR A 207 -13.18 13.21 0.78
CA THR A 207 -13.50 12.31 -0.33
C THR A 207 -12.34 11.37 -0.62
N ALA A 208 -11.09 11.86 -0.65
CA ALA A 208 -9.93 11.00 -0.83
C ALA A 208 -9.82 9.88 0.22
N VAL A 209 -10.06 10.18 1.50
CA VAL A 209 -10.06 9.18 2.58
C VAL A 209 -11.25 8.22 2.46
N HIS A 210 -12.44 8.72 2.12
CA HIS A 210 -13.63 7.90 1.90
C HIS A 210 -13.43 6.90 0.74
N GLU A 211 -13.02 7.40 -0.43
CA GLU A 211 -12.80 6.57 -1.62
C GLU A 211 -11.61 5.61 -1.43
N PHE A 212 -10.59 6.00 -0.66
CA PHE A 212 -9.52 5.08 -0.25
C PHE A 212 -10.07 3.93 0.61
N GLY A 213 -11.05 4.20 1.47
CA GLY A 213 -11.79 3.18 2.22
C GLY A 213 -12.44 2.13 1.31
N HIS A 214 -13.01 2.55 0.18
CA HIS A 214 -13.53 1.65 -0.84
C HIS A 214 -12.42 0.93 -1.61
N SER A 215 -11.46 1.67 -2.18
CA SER A 215 -10.46 1.12 -3.11
C SER A 215 -9.50 0.16 -2.43
N PHE A 216 -9.01 0.52 -1.24
CA PHE A 216 -8.04 -0.25 -0.48
C PHE A 216 -8.74 -1.23 0.48
N GLY A 217 -9.69 -0.70 1.26
CA GLY A 217 -10.36 -1.40 2.35
C GLY A 217 -11.53 -2.27 1.91
N GLY A 218 -12.12 -2.05 0.73
CA GLY A 218 -13.36 -2.73 0.32
C GLY A 218 -14.51 -2.47 1.29
N LEU A 219 -14.53 -1.29 1.92
CA LEU A 219 -15.61 -0.85 2.78
C LEU A 219 -16.84 -0.50 1.92
N GLY A 220 -18.03 -0.61 2.49
CA GLY A 220 -19.29 -0.15 1.88
C GLY A 220 -19.70 1.21 2.42
N ASP A 221 -20.57 1.89 1.67
CA ASP A 221 -21.17 3.16 2.09
C ASP A 221 -22.11 2.97 3.28
N GLU A 222 -21.91 3.78 4.33
CA GLU A 222 -22.73 3.81 5.53
C GLU A 222 -23.84 4.86 5.48
N TYR A 223 -23.90 5.70 4.44
CA TYR A 223 -25.02 6.61 4.25
C TYR A 223 -26.25 5.89 3.68
N ALA A 224 -27.44 6.38 4.06
CA ALA A 224 -28.72 5.88 3.57
C ALA A 224 -29.22 6.62 2.31
N THR A 225 -28.59 7.74 1.93
CA THR A 225 -28.99 8.55 0.78
C THR A 225 -28.70 7.84 -0.54
N GLU A 226 -29.71 7.70 -1.40
CA GLU A 226 -29.50 7.12 -2.74
C GLU A 226 -28.79 8.12 -3.66
N THR A 227 -27.51 7.87 -3.95
CA THR A 227 -26.71 8.74 -4.83
C THR A 227 -26.67 8.25 -6.29
N HIS A 228 -27.06 6.99 -6.52
CA HIS A 228 -27.21 6.33 -7.82
C HIS A 228 -28.00 5.04 -7.62
N LYS A 229 -28.54 4.47 -8.70
CA LYS A 229 -29.25 3.18 -8.65
C LYS A 229 -28.29 2.08 -8.18
N ARG A 230 -28.63 1.46 -7.05
CA ARG A 230 -27.87 0.35 -6.46
C ARG A 230 -28.71 -0.93 -6.46
N GLY A 231 -28.03 -2.08 -6.51
CA GLY A 231 -28.68 -3.37 -6.27
C GLY A 231 -29.08 -3.53 -4.80
N ALA A 232 -29.68 -4.68 -4.49
CA ALA A 232 -29.96 -5.07 -3.11
C ALA A 232 -28.67 -4.97 -2.26
N PRO A 233 -28.76 -4.50 -1.01
CA PRO A 233 -27.61 -4.37 -0.14
C PRO A 233 -27.02 -5.76 0.07
N ARG A 234 -25.70 -5.82 0.22
CA ARG A 234 -24.98 -7.08 0.37
C ARG A 234 -24.15 -7.05 1.65
N ARG A 235 -23.97 -8.23 2.23
CA ARG A 235 -23.04 -8.43 3.35
C ARG A 235 -21.61 -8.07 2.94
N GLY A 236 -21.08 -7.00 3.52
CA GLY A 236 -19.72 -6.52 3.36
C GLY A 236 -18.92 -6.62 4.67
N LYS A 237 -17.99 -5.69 4.88
CA LYS A 237 -17.18 -5.58 6.11
C LYS A 237 -17.85 -4.70 7.18
N ASN A 238 -18.44 -3.59 6.76
CA ASN A 238 -19.08 -2.58 7.61
C ASN A 238 -20.55 -2.30 7.21
N VAL A 239 -21.11 -3.07 6.27
CA VAL A 239 -22.52 -3.02 5.92
C VAL A 239 -23.08 -4.43 5.77
N THR A 240 -24.37 -4.61 6.03
CA THR A 240 -25.06 -5.90 5.86
C THR A 240 -26.53 -5.71 5.50
N ASN A 241 -27.12 -6.72 4.87
CA ASN A 241 -28.56 -6.83 4.58
C ASN A 241 -29.27 -7.81 5.53
N GLU A 242 -28.64 -8.14 6.65
CA GLU A 242 -29.14 -9.04 7.68
C GLU A 242 -29.23 -8.26 9.01
N GLY A 243 -30.43 -8.17 9.56
CA GLY A 243 -30.73 -7.38 10.75
C GLY A 243 -30.38 -8.07 12.07
N ASP A 244 -30.08 -9.38 12.05
CA ASP A 244 -29.63 -10.13 13.23
C ASP A 244 -28.22 -9.68 13.67
N PRO A 245 -28.05 -9.10 14.89
CA PRO A 245 -26.76 -8.69 15.42
C PRO A 245 -25.71 -9.82 15.48
N LYS A 246 -26.14 -11.08 15.60
CA LYS A 246 -25.24 -12.24 15.68
C LYS A 246 -24.64 -12.62 14.32
N LYS A 247 -25.29 -12.23 13.22
CA LYS A 247 -24.84 -12.51 11.84
C LYS A 247 -24.12 -11.34 11.20
N ALA A 248 -24.14 -10.18 11.86
CA ALA A 248 -23.41 -8.99 11.44
C ALA A 248 -21.91 -9.32 11.24
N PRO A 249 -21.26 -8.78 10.19
CA PRO A 249 -19.82 -8.92 9.99
C PRO A 249 -18.97 -8.47 11.20
N TRP A 250 -19.52 -7.57 12.03
CA TRP A 250 -18.91 -7.03 13.24
C TRP A 250 -19.53 -7.57 14.54
N ALA A 251 -20.19 -8.73 14.51
CA ALA A 251 -20.84 -9.31 15.68
C ALA A 251 -19.92 -9.41 16.91
N HIS A 252 -18.62 -9.65 16.72
CA HIS A 252 -17.63 -9.71 17.81
C HIS A 252 -17.42 -8.36 18.53
N PHE A 253 -17.67 -7.22 17.87
CA PHE A 253 -17.67 -5.92 18.56
C PHE A 253 -18.88 -5.75 19.47
N ILE A 254 -20.05 -6.25 19.03
CA ILE A 254 -21.30 -6.22 19.79
C ILE A 254 -21.17 -7.13 21.01
N GLU A 255 -20.68 -8.37 20.81
CA GLU A 255 -20.39 -9.32 21.88
C GLU A 255 -19.40 -8.74 22.90
N ALA A 256 -18.34 -8.10 22.41
CA ALA A 256 -17.37 -7.43 23.26
C ALA A 256 -17.90 -6.13 23.89
N LYS A 257 -19.15 -5.72 23.65
CA LYS A 257 -19.77 -4.49 24.18
C LYS A 257 -18.91 -3.25 23.91
N VAL A 258 -18.40 -3.13 22.68
CA VAL A 258 -17.64 -1.93 22.27
C VAL A 258 -18.58 -0.74 22.19
N ARG A 259 -18.27 0.32 22.94
CA ARG A 259 -19.11 1.51 23.03
C ARG A 259 -19.36 2.11 21.65
N GLY A 260 -20.63 2.37 21.34
CA GLY A 260 -21.06 2.98 20.08
C GLY A 260 -21.20 2.02 18.90
N VAL A 261 -20.79 0.76 19.04
CA VAL A 261 -20.97 -0.26 18.00
C VAL A 261 -22.24 -1.07 18.25
N GLY A 262 -23.09 -1.18 17.24
CA GLY A 262 -24.38 -1.87 17.30
C GLY A 262 -24.91 -2.22 15.91
N MET A 263 -26.23 -2.32 15.78
CA MET A 263 -26.94 -2.48 14.50
C MET A 263 -27.80 -1.24 14.27
N TYR A 264 -27.42 -0.41 13.31
CA TYR A 264 -28.17 0.80 12.95
C TYR A 264 -28.68 0.64 11.52
N GLU A 265 -29.99 0.73 11.32
CA GLU A 265 -30.60 0.65 9.99
C GLU A 265 -30.35 1.95 9.22
N GLY A 266 -30.15 1.84 7.90
CA GLY A 266 -29.81 2.95 7.02
C GLY A 266 -28.35 2.90 6.56
N ALA A 267 -28.10 2.25 5.42
CA ALA A 267 -26.77 2.09 4.84
C ALA A 267 -26.87 1.76 3.34
N SER A 268 -25.74 1.75 2.63
CA SER A 268 -25.68 1.35 1.21
C SER A 268 -26.64 2.11 0.29
N GLY A 269 -26.93 3.38 0.61
CA GLY A 269 -27.90 4.21 -0.11
C GLY A 269 -29.35 3.78 0.08
N GLN A 270 -29.67 3.08 1.17
CA GLN A 270 -31.01 2.59 1.49
C GLN A 270 -31.38 2.92 2.93
N VAL A 271 -32.60 3.42 3.14
CA VAL A 271 -33.12 3.74 4.48
C VAL A 271 -33.53 2.50 5.26
N ARG A 272 -33.94 1.42 4.59
CA ARG A 272 -34.39 0.16 5.19
C ARG A 272 -33.70 -1.05 4.57
N GLY A 273 -33.62 -2.14 5.33
CA GLY A 273 -33.07 -3.42 4.83
C GLY A 273 -31.55 -3.44 4.68
N ALA A 274 -30.86 -2.41 5.19
CA ALA A 274 -29.41 -2.30 5.24
C ALA A 274 -28.99 -1.77 6.61
N TRP A 275 -27.94 -2.34 7.19
CA TRP A 275 -27.43 -1.98 8.51
C TRP A 275 -25.95 -1.63 8.48
N LYS A 276 -25.55 -0.74 9.39
CA LYS A 276 -24.18 -0.26 9.63
C LYS A 276 -23.79 -0.36 11.12
N PRO A 277 -22.49 -0.31 11.45
CA PRO A 277 -22.01 -0.57 12.81
C PRO A 277 -22.17 0.60 13.78
N THR A 278 -22.24 1.84 13.30
CA THR A 278 -22.32 3.04 14.14
C THR A 278 -23.45 3.96 13.69
N SER A 279 -24.03 4.71 14.63
CA SER A 279 -25.10 5.68 14.32
C SER A 279 -24.63 6.89 13.52
N GLY A 280 -23.32 7.13 13.44
CA GLY A 280 -22.71 8.25 12.71
C GLY A 280 -21.23 8.41 13.03
N GLY A 281 -20.60 9.43 12.43
CA GLY A 281 -19.20 9.78 12.66
C GLY A 281 -18.17 8.99 11.85
N CYS A 282 -18.61 7.95 11.14
CA CYS A 282 -17.77 7.22 10.18
C CYS A 282 -17.56 8.05 8.90
N VAL A 283 -16.34 8.07 8.38
CA VAL A 283 -16.02 8.68 7.07
C VAL A 283 -16.73 7.96 5.91
N MET A 284 -17.12 6.69 6.08
CA MET A 284 -17.95 5.96 5.11
C MET A 284 -19.41 6.46 5.06
N GLU A 285 -19.79 7.41 5.91
CA GLU A 285 -21.08 8.09 5.87
C GLU A 285 -20.89 9.59 5.64
N SER A 286 -20.45 10.30 6.67
CA SER A 286 -20.35 11.77 6.66
C SER A 286 -19.35 12.32 7.70
N GLY A 287 -18.72 11.46 8.49
CA GLY A 287 -17.75 11.85 9.51
C GLY A 287 -16.33 12.05 8.99
N GLU A 288 -15.38 12.17 9.92
CA GLU A 288 -13.96 12.46 9.62
C GLU A 288 -13.04 11.25 9.80
N PHE A 289 -13.48 10.23 10.53
CA PHE A 289 -12.66 9.08 10.92
C PHE A 289 -13.33 7.76 10.53
N PHE A 290 -12.54 6.71 10.35
CA PHE A 290 -13.10 5.36 10.24
C PHE A 290 -13.68 4.92 11.59
N CYS A 291 -14.90 4.37 11.60
CA CYS A 291 -15.49 3.78 12.80
C CYS A 291 -14.65 2.56 13.29
N PRO A 292 -14.88 2.03 14.50
CA PRO A 292 -14.11 0.88 15.01
C PRO A 292 -14.09 -0.33 14.07
N VAL A 293 -15.21 -0.62 13.40
CA VAL A 293 -15.33 -1.74 12.45
C VAL A 293 -14.54 -1.49 11.17
N CYS A 294 -14.65 -0.30 10.58
CA CYS A 294 -13.84 0.09 9.43
C CYS A 294 -12.34 0.13 9.78
N THR A 295 -12.00 0.52 11.00
CA THR A 295 -10.63 0.57 11.50
C THR A 295 -10.01 -0.83 11.53
N GLU A 296 -10.68 -1.81 12.16
CA GLU A 296 -10.21 -3.19 12.15
C GLU A 296 -10.06 -3.74 10.72
N ALA A 297 -11.07 -3.53 9.88
CA ALA A 297 -11.06 -3.97 8.49
C ALA A 297 -9.87 -3.40 7.69
N LEU A 298 -9.50 -2.15 7.93
CA LEU A 298 -8.36 -1.50 7.29
C LEU A 298 -7.02 -1.95 7.86
N ILE A 299 -6.88 -2.11 9.18
CA ILE A 299 -5.65 -2.63 9.80
C ILE A 299 -5.37 -4.04 9.30
N LEU A 300 -6.38 -4.93 9.34
CA LEU A 300 -6.25 -6.28 8.79
C LEU A 300 -5.96 -6.25 7.28
N ARG A 301 -6.47 -5.25 6.55
CA ARG A 301 -6.13 -5.08 5.14
C ARG A 301 -4.67 -4.65 4.93
N MET A 302 -4.14 -3.70 5.71
CA MET A 302 -2.71 -3.35 5.68
C MET A 302 -1.86 -4.58 6.00
N TYR A 303 -2.20 -5.27 7.07
CA TYR A 303 -1.60 -6.54 7.42
C TYR A 303 -2.07 -7.73 6.57
N SER A 304 -2.74 -7.51 5.44
CA SER A 304 -2.88 -8.57 4.44
C SER A 304 -1.82 -8.44 3.35
N VAL A 305 -1.09 -7.32 3.28
CA VAL A 305 -0.11 -7.06 2.22
C VAL A 305 1.31 -6.80 2.74
N LEU A 306 1.45 -6.48 4.02
CA LEU A 306 2.75 -6.20 4.67
C LEU A 306 3.38 -7.46 5.29
N ASP A 307 4.34 -7.32 6.18
CA ASP A 307 4.85 -8.29 7.15
C ASP A 307 5.23 -7.46 8.39
N PRO A 308 4.75 -7.79 9.60
CA PRO A 308 5.18 -7.15 10.86
C PRO A 308 6.70 -7.06 11.03
N ILE A 309 7.47 -7.92 10.35
CA ILE A 309 8.93 -7.93 10.35
C ILE A 309 9.46 -7.32 9.05
N ASP A 310 10.14 -6.19 9.17
CA ASP A 310 10.72 -5.43 8.05
C ASP A 310 12.05 -6.02 7.57
N ALA A 311 12.90 -6.45 8.51
CA ALA A 311 14.16 -7.09 8.19
C ALA A 311 14.62 -8.02 9.31
N SER A 312 15.50 -8.96 8.97
CA SER A 312 16.19 -9.78 9.95
C SER A 312 17.62 -10.09 9.51
N SER A 313 18.53 -10.19 10.48
CA SER A 313 19.90 -10.64 10.26
C SER A 313 20.28 -11.68 11.33
N PRO A 314 20.92 -12.81 10.95
CA PRO A 314 21.11 -13.28 9.57
C PRO A 314 19.77 -13.55 8.85
N PRO A 315 19.77 -13.80 7.52
CA PRO A 315 18.56 -14.21 6.80
C PRO A 315 17.88 -15.38 7.50
N ALA A 316 16.54 -15.34 7.59
CA ALA A 316 15.80 -16.40 8.26
C ALA A 316 15.85 -17.71 7.47
N GLN A 317 15.84 -18.81 8.20
CA GLN A 317 15.88 -20.15 7.63
C GLN A 317 14.48 -20.77 7.71
N SER A 318 14.08 -21.50 6.67
CA SER A 318 12.87 -22.33 6.76
C SER A 318 13.07 -23.42 7.82
N ARG A 319 11.96 -24.01 8.30
CA ARG A 319 12.04 -25.15 9.23
C ARG A 319 12.77 -26.35 8.61
N GLN A 320 12.65 -26.54 7.30
CA GLN A 320 13.23 -27.66 6.55
C GLN A 320 14.70 -27.42 6.16
N SER A 321 15.27 -26.27 6.48
CA SER A 321 16.66 -25.99 6.14
C SER A 321 17.61 -27.00 6.77
N SER A 322 18.52 -27.53 5.96
CA SER A 322 19.65 -28.35 6.39
C SER A 322 20.83 -27.51 6.87
N GLU A 323 20.80 -26.20 6.63
CA GLU A 323 21.84 -25.28 7.12
C GLU A 323 21.63 -24.94 8.59
N GLU A 324 22.73 -24.83 9.31
CA GLU A 324 22.76 -24.52 10.73
C GLU A 324 23.86 -23.48 11.01
N LEU A 325 23.56 -22.54 11.91
CA LEU A 325 24.55 -21.60 12.40
C LEU A 325 25.30 -22.25 13.58
N LEU A 326 26.62 -22.30 13.51
CA LEU A 326 27.43 -22.86 14.59
C LEU A 326 27.60 -21.83 15.71
N LEU A 327 27.24 -22.21 16.94
CA LEU A 327 27.45 -21.36 18.11
C LEU A 327 28.90 -21.51 18.62
N THR A 328 29.78 -20.61 18.17
CA THR A 328 31.19 -20.59 18.59
C THR A 328 31.39 -19.81 19.91
N LYS A 329 32.62 -19.74 20.38
CA LYS A 329 33.00 -18.99 21.60
C LYS A 329 32.65 -17.49 21.51
N ASP A 330 32.65 -16.93 20.31
CA ASP A 330 32.31 -15.52 20.05
C ASP A 330 30.80 -15.24 20.20
N GLY A 331 29.99 -16.29 20.21
CA GLY A 331 28.54 -16.23 20.26
C GLY A 331 27.90 -15.95 18.90
N LEU A 332 26.57 -15.92 18.88
CA LEU A 332 25.78 -15.55 17.71
C LEU A 332 24.88 -14.36 18.04
N GLU A 333 24.73 -13.47 17.09
CA GLU A 333 23.82 -12.33 17.19
C GLU A 333 22.71 -12.44 16.15
N PHE A 334 21.48 -12.27 16.61
CA PHE A 334 20.29 -12.21 15.78
C PHE A 334 19.62 -10.86 15.97
N MET A 335 19.18 -10.25 14.88
CA MET A 335 18.54 -8.94 14.88
C MET A 335 17.26 -9.01 14.05
N VAL A 336 16.18 -8.44 14.58
CA VAL A 336 14.90 -8.29 13.90
C VAL A 336 14.48 -6.83 13.97
N GLN A 337 14.15 -6.26 12.81
CA GLN A 337 13.58 -4.93 12.66
C GLN A 337 12.07 -5.06 12.47
N PRO A 338 11.24 -4.73 13.46
CA PRO A 338 9.79 -4.71 13.28
C PRO A 338 9.36 -3.47 12.47
N LEU A 339 8.17 -3.56 11.85
CA LEU A 339 7.43 -2.39 11.40
C LEU A 339 7.09 -1.48 12.58
N ARG A 340 6.85 -0.19 12.30
CA ARG A 340 6.71 0.82 13.35
C ARG A 340 5.53 1.77 13.11
N PRO A 341 4.34 1.48 13.66
CA PRO A 341 3.28 2.47 13.73
C PRO A 341 3.73 3.62 14.64
N THR A 342 3.11 4.79 14.47
CA THR A 342 3.49 6.02 15.19
C THR A 342 2.91 6.08 16.61
N THR A 343 1.87 5.29 16.88
CA THR A 343 1.09 5.37 18.14
C THR A 343 1.46 4.30 19.18
N HIS A 344 2.15 3.24 18.77
CA HIS A 344 2.55 2.13 19.64
C HIS A 344 3.75 1.39 19.05
N ARG A 345 4.30 0.44 19.82
CA ARG A 345 5.38 -0.43 19.38
C ARG A 345 4.84 -1.84 19.23
N LEU A 346 5.38 -2.58 18.27
CA LEU A 346 5.13 -4.01 18.12
C LEU A 346 5.84 -4.77 19.24
N ASP A 347 5.21 -5.86 19.68
CA ASP A 347 5.78 -6.80 20.62
C ASP A 347 6.79 -7.69 19.90
N VAL A 348 7.99 -7.86 20.47
CA VAL A 348 9.09 -8.64 19.88
C VAL A 348 9.59 -9.67 20.90
N ASN A 349 9.25 -10.93 20.70
CA ASN A 349 9.54 -12.00 21.65
C ASN A 349 10.49 -13.04 21.06
N TRP A 350 11.57 -13.31 21.77
CA TRP A 350 12.60 -14.28 21.36
C TRP A 350 12.45 -15.58 22.13
N TYR A 351 12.67 -16.71 21.46
CA TYR A 351 12.64 -18.04 22.07
C TYR A 351 13.81 -18.85 21.54
N VAL A 352 14.45 -19.61 22.42
CA VAL A 352 15.50 -20.56 22.06
C VAL A 352 15.03 -21.91 22.59
N LEU A 353 14.72 -22.82 21.68
CA LEU A 353 14.11 -24.11 22.00
C LEU A 353 14.97 -25.25 21.49
N PRO A 354 15.19 -26.33 22.27
CA PRO A 354 15.69 -27.58 21.72
C PRO A 354 14.80 -28.05 20.56
N GLU A 355 15.39 -28.69 19.55
CA GLU A 355 14.66 -29.15 18.36
C GLU A 355 13.38 -29.93 18.68
N HIS A 356 13.44 -30.87 19.62
CA HIS A 356 12.30 -31.70 20.05
C HIS A 356 11.16 -30.90 20.74
N ASN A 357 11.46 -29.71 21.26
CA ASN A 357 10.48 -28.82 21.91
C ASN A 357 9.95 -27.72 20.97
N THR A 358 10.40 -27.69 19.72
CA THR A 358 10.05 -26.63 18.78
C THR A 358 8.65 -26.89 18.20
N PRO A 359 7.63 -26.04 18.48
CA PRO A 359 6.28 -26.25 17.98
C PRO A 359 6.27 -26.39 16.46
N LEU A 360 5.43 -27.28 15.92
CA LEU A 360 5.19 -27.33 14.49
C LEU A 360 4.55 -26.00 14.07
N GLY A 361 5.29 -25.21 13.28
CA GLY A 361 4.78 -23.96 12.73
C GLY A 361 3.70 -24.21 11.67
N VAL A 362 3.15 -23.12 11.12
CA VAL A 362 2.23 -23.22 9.98
C VAL A 362 3.02 -23.79 8.79
N PRO A 363 2.49 -24.78 8.04
CA PRO A 363 3.15 -25.27 6.84
C PRO A 363 3.27 -24.12 5.84
N ASN A 364 4.48 -23.57 5.70
CA ASN A 364 4.83 -22.51 4.74
C ASN A 364 4.33 -21.09 5.11
N PRO A 365 4.97 -20.39 6.08
CA PRO A 365 4.63 -19.01 6.44
C PRO A 365 4.83 -18.01 5.28
N ASP A 366 5.65 -18.37 4.29
CA ASP A 366 5.99 -17.57 3.11
C ASP A 366 5.04 -17.78 1.93
N ARG A 367 3.87 -18.40 2.13
CA ARG A 367 2.75 -18.26 1.16
C ARG A 367 2.18 -16.84 1.19
N ALA A 368 3.03 -15.83 0.96
CA ALA A 368 2.60 -14.69 0.18
C ALA A 368 2.12 -15.27 -1.15
N SER A 369 0.81 -15.22 -1.41
CA SER A 369 0.32 -15.63 -2.72
C SER A 369 1.05 -14.76 -3.75
N ALA A 370 1.84 -15.40 -4.61
CA ALA A 370 2.55 -14.77 -5.73
C ALA A 370 1.67 -13.69 -6.37
N ARG A 371 2.25 -12.53 -6.71
CA ARG A 371 1.64 -11.36 -7.40
C ARG A 371 0.51 -11.79 -8.36
N ARG A 372 -0.70 -12.01 -7.83
CA ARG A 372 -1.90 -12.21 -8.63
C ARG A 372 -2.69 -10.94 -8.46
N TYR A 373 -2.35 -9.97 -9.30
CA TYR A 373 -3.14 -8.75 -9.48
C TYR A 373 -4.58 -9.16 -9.79
N ASN A 374 -5.44 -9.10 -8.79
CA ASN A 374 -6.85 -9.40 -8.94
C ASN A 374 -7.57 -8.05 -9.12
N ARG A 375 -8.34 -7.89 -10.19
CA ARG A 375 -9.16 -6.69 -10.43
C ARG A 375 -10.16 -6.39 -9.29
N LYS A 376 -10.40 -7.35 -8.38
CA LYS A 376 -11.25 -7.16 -7.18
C LYS A 376 -10.52 -6.59 -5.96
N HIS A 377 -9.20 -6.76 -5.85
CA HIS A 377 -8.39 -6.31 -4.70
C HIS A 377 -6.97 -5.90 -5.14
N ALA A 378 -6.50 -4.74 -4.71
CA ALA A 378 -5.14 -4.27 -4.95
C ALA A 378 -4.07 -5.26 -4.40
N GLY A 379 -3.13 -5.72 -5.22
CA GLY A 379 -1.81 -6.14 -4.74
C GLY A 379 -1.65 -7.55 -4.14
N ARG A 380 -0.45 -7.76 -3.57
CA ARG A 380 0.03 -8.99 -2.92
C ARG A 380 -0.87 -9.33 -1.72
N THR A 381 -1.13 -10.61 -1.44
CA THR A 381 -1.83 -11.02 -0.21
C THR A 381 -1.07 -12.09 0.55
N ARG A 382 -0.91 -11.90 1.86
CA ARG A 382 -0.39 -12.91 2.79
C ARG A 382 -1.53 -13.61 3.53
N LYS A 383 -1.34 -14.90 3.79
CA LYS A 383 -2.18 -15.72 4.67
C LYS A 383 -1.27 -16.55 5.56
N PRO A 384 -0.59 -15.91 6.54
CA PRO A 384 0.42 -16.56 7.37
C PRO A 384 -0.20 -17.69 8.22
N GLY A 385 -1.49 -17.57 8.56
CA GLY A 385 -2.15 -18.47 9.50
C GLY A 385 -1.75 -18.15 10.95
N ARG A 386 -2.44 -18.78 11.89
CA ARG A 386 -2.16 -18.55 13.33
C ARG A 386 -0.94 -19.35 13.76
N LEU A 387 0.03 -18.65 14.34
CA LEU A 387 1.19 -19.29 14.95
C LEU A 387 0.79 -20.07 16.23
N PRO A 388 1.42 -21.22 16.49
CA PRO A 388 1.13 -22.01 17.69
C PRO A 388 1.54 -21.26 18.96
N LEU A 389 0.80 -21.41 20.05
CA LEU A 389 1.14 -20.78 21.32
C LEU A 389 2.51 -21.24 21.84
N MET A 390 3.34 -20.29 22.26
CA MET A 390 4.62 -20.58 22.92
C MET A 390 4.37 -20.81 24.41
N LYS A 391 4.72 -22.00 24.90
CA LYS A 391 4.57 -22.38 26.31
C LYS A 391 5.74 -21.93 27.19
N THR A 392 6.82 -21.44 26.58
CA THR A 392 8.04 -21.00 27.26
C THR A 392 8.06 -19.48 27.41
N LYS A 393 8.74 -18.98 28.45
CA LYS A 393 8.95 -17.54 28.61
C LYS A 393 9.93 -17.02 27.54
N PRO A 394 9.71 -15.81 27.00
CA PRO A 394 10.65 -15.20 26.07
C PRO A 394 12.03 -14.96 26.71
N TRP A 395 13.06 -15.07 25.90
CA TRP A 395 14.41 -14.66 26.24
C TRP A 395 14.53 -13.13 26.28
N ILE A 396 15.40 -12.65 27.17
CA ILE A 396 15.73 -11.22 27.25
C ILE A 396 16.60 -10.87 26.05
N ALA A 397 16.14 -9.89 25.27
CA ALA A 397 16.84 -9.33 24.14
C ALA A 397 16.99 -7.81 24.31
N HIS A 398 18.04 -7.25 23.73
CA HIS A 398 18.20 -5.80 23.67
C HIS A 398 17.16 -5.22 22.70
N ARG A 399 16.62 -4.04 23.01
CA ARG A 399 15.73 -3.29 22.10
C ARG A 399 16.21 -1.86 21.95
N SER A 400 16.44 -1.44 20.71
CA SER A 400 16.84 -0.09 20.37
C SER A 400 15.67 0.88 20.55
N ALA A 401 15.84 1.91 21.38
CA ALA A 401 14.84 2.96 21.53
C ALA A 401 14.67 3.81 20.26
N ARG A 402 15.73 3.94 19.46
CA ARG A 402 15.77 4.78 18.25
C ARG A 402 15.08 4.11 17.07
N THR A 403 15.46 2.87 16.78
CA THR A 403 15.02 2.12 15.58
C THR A 403 13.90 1.13 15.87
N GLY A 404 13.73 0.72 17.12
CA GLY A 404 12.80 -0.35 17.49
C GLY A 404 13.32 -1.75 17.19
N SER A 405 14.52 -1.88 16.59
CA SER A 405 15.15 -3.19 16.36
C SER A 405 15.38 -3.93 17.67
N SER A 406 15.23 -5.25 17.62
CA SER A 406 15.52 -6.14 18.74
C SER A 406 16.67 -7.07 18.39
N THR A 407 17.60 -7.24 19.32
CA THR A 407 18.81 -8.03 19.14
C THR A 407 18.94 -9.07 20.25
N LEU A 408 19.02 -10.34 19.88
CA LEU A 408 19.33 -11.45 20.77
C LEU A 408 20.79 -11.87 20.58
N LYS A 409 21.57 -11.85 21.68
CA LYS A 409 22.92 -12.41 21.74
C LYS A 409 22.92 -13.76 22.43
N LEU A 410 23.29 -14.80 21.69
CA LEU A 410 23.39 -16.17 22.17
C LEU A 410 24.83 -16.51 22.50
N LYS A 411 25.07 -17.16 23.65
CA LYS A 411 26.40 -17.58 24.11
C LYS A 411 26.40 -19.08 24.44
N PRO A 412 27.50 -19.82 24.18
CA PRO A 412 27.58 -21.26 24.46
C PRO A 412 27.27 -21.62 25.91
N SER A 413 27.69 -20.79 26.88
CA SER A 413 27.53 -21.08 28.31
C SER A 413 26.09 -21.16 28.81
N LYS A 414 25.11 -20.82 27.96
CA LYS A 414 23.68 -20.83 28.31
C LYS A 414 22.92 -22.05 27.81
N LEU A 415 23.56 -22.94 27.04
CA LEU A 415 22.91 -24.06 26.38
C LEU A 415 23.76 -25.33 26.48
N ASP A 416 23.11 -26.48 26.60
CA ASP A 416 23.76 -27.77 26.46
C ASP A 416 24.04 -28.09 24.99
N PRO A 417 25.04 -28.94 24.67
CA PRO A 417 25.30 -29.39 23.31
C PRO A 417 24.03 -29.95 22.63
N GLY A 418 23.84 -29.63 21.35
CA GLY A 418 22.66 -30.06 20.60
C GLY A 418 22.15 -29.05 19.58
N ARG A 419 21.00 -29.36 18.97
CA ARG A 419 20.34 -28.52 17.97
C ARG A 419 19.22 -27.71 18.59
N TYR A 420 19.20 -26.41 18.29
CA TYR A 420 18.20 -25.47 18.79
C TYR A 420 17.55 -24.70 17.64
N ARG A 421 16.28 -24.37 17.83
CA ARG A 421 15.57 -23.37 17.03
C ARG A 421 15.57 -22.05 17.78
N VAL A 422 16.21 -21.04 17.21
CA VAL A 422 16.05 -19.65 17.63
C VAL A 422 14.86 -19.08 16.86
N ILE A 423 13.90 -18.51 17.57
CA ILE A 423 12.66 -17.98 17.03
C ILE A 423 12.49 -16.54 17.53
N CYS A 424 12.17 -15.63 16.63
CA CYS A 424 11.70 -14.29 16.96
C CYS A 424 10.28 -14.11 16.41
N ARG A 425 9.35 -13.77 17.28
CA ARG A 425 7.97 -13.42 16.91
C ARG A 425 7.74 -11.94 17.11
N VAL A 426 7.15 -11.33 16.10
CA VAL A 426 6.74 -9.94 16.13
C VAL A 426 5.23 -9.86 15.97
N ARG A 427 4.57 -9.15 16.88
CA ARG A 427 3.13 -8.97 16.90
C ARG A 427 2.75 -7.50 17.01
N ASP A 428 1.79 -7.07 16.20
CA ASP A 428 1.06 -5.83 16.49
C ASP A 428 -0.10 -6.13 17.44
N SER A 429 -0.08 -5.52 18.63
CA SER A 429 -1.20 -5.57 19.58
C SER A 429 -2.37 -4.70 19.12
N THR A 430 -2.13 -3.74 18.23
CA THR A 430 -3.07 -2.72 17.74
C THR A 430 -3.69 -1.92 18.88
N GLN A 431 -3.01 -1.82 20.01
CA GLN A 431 -3.49 -1.16 21.22
C GLN A 431 -2.62 0.07 21.53
N PRO A 432 -3.02 1.27 21.06
CA PRO A 432 -2.36 2.51 21.44
C PRO A 432 -2.36 2.72 22.95
N ARG A 433 -1.35 3.44 23.45
CA ARG A 433 -1.25 3.76 24.87
C ARG A 433 -2.49 4.52 25.35
N GLY A 434 -3.11 4.03 26.43
CA GLY A 434 -4.31 4.63 27.03
C GLY A 434 -5.64 4.07 26.50
N GLU A 435 -5.63 3.29 25.43
CA GLU A 435 -6.84 2.61 24.95
C GLU A 435 -7.10 1.34 25.77
N ARG A 436 -8.36 1.14 26.18
CA ARG A 436 -8.77 -0.02 26.99
C ARG A 436 -8.84 -1.31 26.17
N LYS A 437 -9.00 -1.21 24.85
CA LYS A 437 -9.15 -2.34 23.93
C LYS A 437 -8.28 -2.13 22.70
N PRO A 438 -7.78 -3.21 22.08
CA PRO A 438 -7.11 -3.14 20.79
C PRO A 438 -8.08 -2.67 19.70
N MET A 439 -7.54 -2.04 18.67
CA MET A 439 -8.29 -1.63 17.47
C MET A 439 -8.74 -2.84 16.64
N VAL A 440 -7.99 -3.94 16.68
CA VAL A 440 -8.38 -5.24 16.12
C VAL A 440 -8.75 -6.18 17.26
N ILE A 441 -10.01 -6.59 17.30
CA ILE A 441 -10.54 -7.54 18.28
C ILE A 441 -10.45 -8.97 17.74
N LYS A 442 -10.59 -9.15 16.42
CA LYS A 442 -10.62 -10.48 15.80
C LYS A 442 -9.74 -10.56 14.55
N ASP A 443 -8.63 -11.29 14.68
CA ASP A 443 -7.73 -11.64 13.57
C ASP A 443 -7.85 -13.15 13.26
N LEU A 444 -8.67 -13.50 12.28
CA LEU A 444 -8.90 -14.91 11.91
C LEU A 444 -7.70 -15.53 11.18
N ASP A 445 -7.01 -14.73 10.36
CA ASP A 445 -5.98 -15.20 9.45
C ASP A 445 -4.56 -15.13 10.05
N GLY A 446 -4.44 -14.67 11.30
CA GLY A 446 -3.15 -14.53 12.00
C GLY A 446 -2.27 -13.44 11.38
N LEU A 447 -2.88 -12.42 10.78
CA LEU A 447 -2.20 -11.37 10.07
C LEU A 447 -1.29 -10.55 11.00
N LEU A 448 -1.70 -10.25 12.22
CA LEU A 448 -0.96 -9.32 13.08
C LEU A 448 0.35 -9.88 13.65
N GLU A 449 0.69 -11.14 13.38
CA GLU A 449 1.89 -11.79 13.92
C GLU A 449 2.72 -12.44 12.80
N SER A 450 4.05 -12.37 12.93
CA SER A 450 4.99 -12.99 12.00
C SER A 450 6.21 -13.53 12.76
N GLU A 451 6.94 -14.45 12.13
CA GLU A 451 8.05 -15.16 12.72
C GLU A 451 9.29 -15.12 11.82
N ARG A 452 10.47 -15.01 12.44
CA ARG A 452 11.76 -15.34 11.83
C ARG A 452 12.44 -16.37 12.70
N ALA A 453 13.08 -17.36 12.10
CA ALA A 453 13.67 -18.44 12.86
C ALA A 453 14.91 -19.03 12.18
N TRP A 454 15.80 -19.59 12.99
CA TRP A 454 17.12 -20.08 12.62
C TRP A 454 17.43 -21.38 13.35
N TRP A 455 18.15 -22.29 12.69
CA TRP A 455 18.73 -23.47 13.30
C TRP A 455 20.13 -23.14 13.81
N VAL A 456 20.40 -23.51 15.06
CA VAL A 456 21.69 -23.30 15.73
C VAL A 456 22.20 -24.63 16.25
N ARG A 457 23.47 -24.93 15.97
CA ARG A 457 24.20 -26.07 16.55
C ARG A 457 25.08 -25.59 17.69
N VAL A 458 24.91 -26.18 18.86
CA VAL A 458 25.85 -26.05 19.98
C VAL A 458 26.78 -27.28 19.93
N PRO A 459 28.08 -27.10 19.67
CA PRO A 459 29.01 -28.22 19.56
C PRO A 459 29.19 -28.93 20.91
N GLU A 460 29.65 -30.18 20.86
CA GLU A 460 30.16 -30.88 22.03
C GLU A 460 31.41 -30.17 22.59
N LYS A 461 31.62 -30.28 23.90
CA LYS A 461 32.66 -29.54 24.62
C LYS A 461 34.05 -30.11 24.38
#